data_AF-A0AAV7KL88-F1
#
_entry.id   AF-A0AAV7KL88-F1
#
_cell.length_a   1.000
_cell.length_b   1.000
_cell.length_c   1.000
_cell.angle_alpha   90.00
_cell.angle_beta   90.00
_cell.angle_gamma   90.00
#
_symmetry.space_group_name_H-M   'P 1'
#
loop_
_entity.id
_entity.type
_entity.pdbx_description
1 polymer ?
#
loop_
_entity_poly.entity_id
_entity_poly.type
_entity_poly.pdbx_seq_one_letter_code
_entity_poly.pdbx_strand_id
1 'polypeptide(L)'
;MYGGANWDNLIKTVRNCTPVKAKRIAIKNPNITFFFLCRQYIVINNQGQLRMFNPGDAVFFSGIPWYGVAPQCDAYNKNHMTVAYTTPDDSQQFLNIASYTLADGSPAVDVVCIFGGNYCTNELPSLRANNNNPPTLNQFNPNIQEVLDSGVVKALQDKGITVLLTILNGHSAVGWSQFTSEIVATAFVNYLKTDIVDKYGLDGIDIDDEYSIGIPNQTSLVMVTSIMQQLMPDKIISKALFNDIHNFDTIYKGKKLSDTLDYGWEMTYGGNPIFRLPQYVDKGMGKDRLSLGFWFGQISPNPEKDVQWIKDNGYEGLMVFDFQAPSDTVMMGTLVNALYGIGNWNCQ
;
A
#
# COMPACT_ATOMS: atom_id res chain seq x y z
N MET A 1 -26.47 -21.14 -1.26
CA MET A 1 -25.76 -21.03 -2.55
C MET A 1 -25.13 -19.64 -2.65
N TYR A 2 -23.87 -19.52 -3.07
CA TYR A 2 -23.25 -18.27 -3.58
C TYR A 2 -23.94 -17.70 -4.84
N GLY A 3 -25.21 -18.07 -5.09
CA GLY A 3 -25.97 -17.80 -6.31
C GLY A 3 -26.65 -16.43 -6.35
N GLY A 4 -26.30 -15.53 -5.42
CA GLY A 4 -26.71 -14.12 -5.45
C GLY A 4 -25.52 -13.15 -5.51
N ALA A 5 -24.28 -13.64 -5.42
CA ALA A 5 -23.12 -12.83 -5.76
C ALA A 5 -23.21 -12.46 -7.24
N ASN A 6 -22.96 -11.19 -7.57
CA ASN A 6 -22.86 -10.83 -8.97
C ASN A 6 -21.55 -11.43 -9.53
N TRP A 7 -21.65 -12.51 -10.28
CA TRP A 7 -20.50 -13.18 -10.88
C TRP A 7 -19.83 -12.35 -11.99
N ASP A 8 -20.47 -11.28 -12.45
CA ASP A 8 -19.84 -10.27 -13.31
C ASP A 8 -18.75 -9.50 -12.56
N ASN A 9 -18.81 -9.48 -11.23
CA ASN A 9 -17.78 -8.89 -10.36
C ASN A 9 -16.64 -9.86 -10.02
N LEU A 10 -16.62 -11.08 -10.60
CA LEU A 10 -15.52 -12.02 -10.39
C LEU A 10 -14.23 -11.42 -10.96
N ILE A 11 -13.23 -11.23 -10.11
CA ILE A 11 -11.91 -10.74 -10.53
C ILE A 11 -11.03 -11.90 -10.98
N LYS A 12 -10.84 -12.90 -10.11
CA LYS A 12 -10.03 -14.08 -10.42
C LYS A 12 -10.25 -15.23 -9.44
N THR A 13 -9.74 -16.40 -9.81
CA THR A 13 -9.62 -17.57 -8.93
C THR A 13 -8.16 -17.97 -8.84
N VAL A 14 -7.68 -18.25 -7.62
CA VAL A 14 -6.33 -18.72 -7.35
C VAL A 14 -6.41 -20.08 -6.67
N ARG A 15 -5.88 -21.12 -7.32
CA ARG A 15 -5.85 -22.49 -6.81
C ARG A 15 -4.77 -22.63 -5.73
N ASN A 16 -4.99 -23.55 -4.78
CA ASN A 16 -4.03 -23.89 -3.71
C ASN A 16 -3.50 -22.66 -2.95
N CYS A 17 -4.41 -21.76 -2.55
CA CYS A 17 -4.12 -20.53 -1.87
C CYS A 17 -4.28 -20.69 -0.35
N THR A 18 -3.34 -20.18 0.43
CA THR A 18 -3.51 -20.08 1.88
C THR A 18 -4.30 -18.81 2.24
N PRO A 19 -4.95 -18.74 3.42
CA PRO A 19 -5.61 -17.52 3.88
C PRO A 19 -4.68 -16.30 3.86
N VAL A 20 -3.45 -16.46 4.33
CA VAL A 20 -2.41 -15.42 4.35
C VAL A 20 -2.11 -14.90 2.94
N LYS A 21 -1.88 -15.81 1.99
CA LYS A 21 -1.63 -15.44 0.59
C LYS A 21 -2.86 -14.78 -0.04
N ALA A 22 -4.06 -15.23 0.28
CA ALA A 22 -5.30 -14.67 -0.24
C ALA A 22 -5.54 -13.23 0.26
N LYS A 23 -5.33 -12.97 1.56
CA LYS A 23 -5.39 -11.61 2.14
C LYS A 23 -4.40 -10.67 1.43
N ARG A 24 -3.15 -11.08 1.23
CA ARG A 24 -2.16 -10.30 0.48
C ARG A 24 -2.56 -10.05 -0.97
N ILE A 25 -3.14 -11.03 -1.66
CA ILE A 25 -3.67 -10.83 -3.03
C ILE A 25 -4.76 -9.75 -3.04
N ALA A 26 -5.61 -9.70 -2.03
CA ALA A 26 -6.64 -8.66 -1.90
C ALA A 26 -6.03 -7.28 -1.66
N ILE A 27 -5.02 -7.15 -0.79
CA ILE A 27 -4.30 -5.87 -0.57
C ILE A 27 -3.62 -5.40 -1.87
N LYS A 28 -3.01 -6.30 -2.65
CA LYS A 28 -2.30 -5.93 -3.87
C LYS A 28 -3.20 -5.53 -5.05
N ASN A 29 -4.51 -5.66 -4.93
CA ASN A 29 -5.44 -5.22 -5.97
C ASN A 29 -6.61 -4.50 -5.31
N PRO A 30 -6.63 -3.15 -5.33
CA PRO A 30 -7.65 -2.37 -4.63
C PRO A 30 -9.08 -2.67 -5.09
N ASN A 31 -9.27 -3.24 -6.29
CA ASN A 31 -10.60 -3.61 -6.77
C ASN A 31 -11.18 -4.85 -6.08
N ILE A 32 -10.35 -5.64 -5.37
CA ILE A 32 -10.82 -6.79 -4.59
C ILE A 32 -11.38 -6.29 -3.27
N THR A 33 -12.67 -6.46 -3.08
CA THR A 33 -13.38 -6.06 -1.85
C THR A 33 -13.72 -7.24 -0.96
N PHE A 34 -13.87 -8.44 -1.53
CA PHE A 34 -14.09 -9.66 -0.77
C PHE A 34 -13.62 -10.90 -1.53
N PHE A 35 -13.43 -11.99 -0.79
CA PHE A 35 -13.14 -13.30 -1.36
C PHE A 35 -13.68 -14.41 -0.49
N PHE A 36 -13.73 -15.62 -1.05
CA PHE A 36 -13.94 -16.82 -0.25
C PHE A 36 -12.86 -17.85 -0.51
N LEU A 37 -12.55 -18.64 0.51
CA LEU A 37 -11.63 -19.76 0.46
C LEU A 37 -12.38 -21.07 0.65
N CYS A 38 -12.26 -21.99 -0.28
CA CYS A 38 -12.90 -23.31 -0.21
C CYS A 38 -12.14 -24.23 0.74
N ARG A 39 -12.77 -24.69 1.84
CA ARG A 39 -12.25 -25.78 2.68
C ARG A 39 -12.56 -27.16 2.11
N GLN A 40 -13.67 -27.26 1.38
CA GLN A 40 -14.15 -28.49 0.76
C GLN A 40 -14.51 -28.24 -0.70
N TYR A 41 -14.65 -29.32 -1.47
CA TYR A 41 -15.17 -29.25 -2.82
C TYR A 41 -16.58 -28.66 -2.82
N ILE A 42 -16.84 -27.70 -3.71
CA ILE A 42 -18.13 -27.05 -3.84
C ILE A 42 -18.50 -26.85 -5.32
N VAL A 43 -19.78 -27.08 -5.62
CA VAL A 43 -20.39 -26.72 -6.89
C VAL A 43 -21.36 -25.58 -6.66
N ILE A 44 -21.17 -24.47 -7.36
CA ILE A 44 -22.02 -23.30 -7.28
C ILE A 44 -22.76 -23.15 -8.60
N ASN A 45 -24.09 -23.11 -8.53
CA ASN A 45 -24.93 -22.76 -9.67
C ASN A 45 -25.09 -21.23 -9.73
N ASN A 46 -24.62 -20.64 -10.81
CA ASN A 46 -24.82 -19.23 -11.15
C ASN A 46 -25.70 -19.14 -12.41
N GLN A 47 -27.00 -18.88 -12.23
CA GLN A 47 -27.96 -18.68 -13.34
C GLN A 47 -27.91 -19.80 -14.41
N GLY A 48 -27.74 -21.06 -13.99
CA GLY A 48 -27.65 -22.22 -14.88
C GLY A 48 -26.23 -22.62 -15.28
N GLN A 49 -25.22 -21.80 -14.98
CA GLN A 49 -23.81 -22.17 -15.15
C GLN A 49 -23.27 -22.77 -13.84
N LEU A 50 -22.79 -24.01 -13.92
CA LEU A 50 -22.14 -24.67 -12.80
C LEU A 50 -20.66 -24.28 -12.75
N ARG A 51 -20.20 -23.80 -11.58
CA ARG A 51 -18.79 -23.53 -11.28
C ARG A 51 -18.33 -24.49 -10.19
N MET A 52 -17.17 -25.11 -10.40
CA MET A 52 -16.61 -26.12 -9.51
C MET A 52 -15.33 -25.60 -8.87
N PHE A 53 -15.24 -25.67 -7.55
CA PHE A 53 -14.08 -25.24 -6.77
C PHE A 53 -13.61 -26.36 -5.86
N ASN A 54 -12.29 -26.51 -5.78
CA ASN A 54 -11.61 -27.52 -4.99
C ASN A 54 -11.18 -26.94 -3.63
N PRO A 55 -10.90 -27.80 -2.64
CA PRO A 55 -10.24 -27.35 -1.41
C PRO A 55 -8.97 -26.55 -1.72
N GLY A 56 -8.80 -25.40 -1.05
CA GLY A 56 -7.69 -24.46 -1.25
C GLY A 56 -7.91 -23.40 -2.33
N ASP A 57 -9.03 -23.41 -3.06
CA ASP A 57 -9.32 -22.36 -4.03
C ASP A 57 -9.75 -21.07 -3.34
N ALA A 58 -9.10 -19.96 -3.68
CA ALA A 58 -9.51 -18.61 -3.31
C ALA A 58 -10.18 -17.91 -4.49
N VAL A 59 -11.38 -17.36 -4.30
CA VAL A 59 -12.19 -16.72 -5.35
C VAL A 59 -12.47 -15.28 -4.96
N PHE A 60 -12.00 -14.33 -5.77
CA PHE A 60 -11.94 -12.91 -5.46
C PHE A 60 -12.95 -12.11 -6.27
N PHE A 61 -13.59 -11.13 -5.65
CA PHE A 61 -14.65 -10.31 -6.24
C PHE A 61 -14.46 -8.82 -5.91
N SER A 62 -15.06 -7.98 -6.74
CA SER A 62 -15.31 -6.57 -6.45
C SER A 62 -16.74 -6.32 -5.93
N GLY A 63 -16.97 -5.11 -5.40
CA GLY A 63 -18.29 -4.64 -4.99
C GLY A 63 -18.74 -5.15 -3.61
N ILE A 64 -20.04 -5.29 -3.40
CA ILE A 64 -20.61 -5.63 -2.10
C ILE A 64 -20.61 -7.16 -1.91
N PRO A 65 -20.09 -7.67 -0.77
CA PRO A 65 -20.11 -9.09 -0.47
C PRO A 65 -21.52 -9.66 -0.43
N TRP A 66 -21.72 -10.78 -1.14
CA TRP A 66 -22.88 -11.65 -0.97
C TRP A 66 -22.43 -13.11 -0.95
N TYR A 67 -22.47 -13.73 0.22
CA TYR A 67 -21.92 -15.08 0.37
C TYR A 67 -22.96 -16.19 0.22
N GLY A 68 -24.25 -15.85 0.33
CA GLY A 68 -25.32 -16.84 0.45
C GLY A 68 -25.01 -17.88 1.53
N VAL A 69 -25.45 -19.13 1.31
CA VAL A 69 -25.15 -20.27 2.21
C VAL A 69 -24.14 -21.20 1.54
N ALA A 70 -22.92 -21.25 2.07
CA ALA A 70 -21.86 -22.13 1.62
C ALA A 70 -20.96 -22.53 2.80
N PRO A 71 -21.43 -23.45 3.67
CA PRO A 71 -20.68 -23.89 4.86
C PRO A 71 -19.35 -24.59 4.54
N GLN A 72 -19.06 -24.84 3.26
CA GLN A 72 -17.78 -25.37 2.77
C GLN A 72 -16.69 -24.30 2.62
N CYS A 73 -17.02 -23.01 2.73
CA CYS A 73 -16.10 -21.91 2.49
C CYS A 73 -15.94 -21.00 3.72
N ASP A 74 -14.78 -20.35 3.81
CA ASP A 74 -14.57 -19.16 4.65
C ASP A 74 -14.74 -17.93 3.79
N ALA A 75 -15.52 -16.97 4.26
CA ALA A 75 -15.71 -15.70 3.59
C ALA A 75 -14.86 -14.63 4.27
N TYR A 76 -14.23 -13.78 3.47
CA TYR A 76 -13.38 -12.69 3.92
C TYR A 76 -13.82 -11.41 3.23
N ASN A 77 -14.02 -10.36 4.02
CA ASN A 77 -14.06 -9.00 3.52
C ASN A 77 -12.67 -8.40 3.62
N LYS A 78 -12.28 -7.65 2.58
CA LYS A 78 -11.23 -6.67 2.74
C LYS A 78 -11.82 -5.56 3.60
N ASN A 79 -11.46 -5.59 4.88
CA ASN A 79 -11.80 -4.53 5.83
C ASN A 79 -10.88 -3.33 5.58
N HIS A 80 -10.93 -2.36 6.50
CA HIS A 80 -9.98 -1.26 6.50
C HIS A 80 -8.53 -1.74 6.56
N MET A 81 -7.62 -0.92 6.05
CA MET A 81 -6.19 -1.17 5.98
C MET A 81 -5.43 -0.35 7.02
N THR A 82 -4.43 -0.97 7.62
CA THR A 82 -3.50 -0.34 8.56
C THR A 82 -2.10 -0.31 7.97
N VAL A 83 -1.55 0.88 7.77
CA VAL A 83 -0.24 1.10 7.14
C VAL A 83 0.77 1.63 8.16
N ALA A 84 1.94 1.01 8.23
CA ALA A 84 3.07 1.47 9.02
C ALA A 84 4.13 2.10 8.12
N TYR A 85 4.44 3.37 8.33
CA TYR A 85 5.56 4.06 7.70
C TYR A 85 6.72 4.09 8.68
N THR A 86 7.85 3.46 8.35
CA THR A 86 8.91 3.17 9.33
C THR A 86 10.27 3.62 8.82
N THR A 87 10.90 4.52 9.58
CA THR A 87 12.30 4.93 9.39
C THR A 87 13.22 3.79 9.87
N PRO A 88 14.03 3.18 8.98
CA PRO A 88 14.84 2.02 9.35
C PRO A 88 15.93 2.31 10.36
N ASP A 89 15.90 1.57 11.46
CA ASP A 89 17.01 1.41 12.39
C ASP A 89 17.74 0.08 12.12
N ASP A 90 17.03 -1.04 12.29
CA ASP A 90 17.53 -2.39 12.01
C ASP A 90 16.40 -3.36 11.59
N SER A 91 16.75 -4.56 11.15
CA SER A 91 15.79 -5.61 10.77
C SER A 91 14.93 -6.14 11.93
N GLN A 92 15.40 -6.05 13.17
CA GLN A 92 14.61 -6.47 14.33
C GLN A 92 13.43 -5.52 14.59
N GLN A 93 13.61 -4.22 14.36
CA GLN A 93 12.54 -3.21 14.37
C GLN A 93 11.38 -3.65 13.46
N PHE A 94 11.68 -4.13 12.26
CA PHE A 94 10.66 -4.60 11.31
C PHE A 94 10.03 -5.92 11.76
N LEU A 95 10.79 -6.87 12.31
CA LEU A 95 10.22 -8.08 12.89
C LEU A 95 9.25 -7.78 14.05
N ASN A 96 9.53 -6.74 14.85
CA ASN A 96 8.64 -6.29 15.91
C ASN A 96 7.30 -5.78 15.36
N ILE A 97 7.27 -5.18 14.16
CA ILE A 97 6.01 -4.77 13.51
C ILE A 97 5.08 -5.98 13.31
N ALA A 98 5.64 -7.15 12.96
CA ALA A 98 4.87 -8.37 12.75
C ALA A 98 4.40 -9.07 14.04
N SER A 99 4.84 -8.61 15.22
CA SER A 99 4.38 -9.13 16.51
C SER A 99 3.00 -8.59 16.91
N TYR A 100 2.57 -7.47 16.33
CA TYR A 100 1.26 -6.89 16.60
C TYR A 100 0.16 -7.62 15.83
N THR A 101 -0.85 -8.09 16.56
CA THR A 101 -1.93 -8.92 16.05
C THR A 101 -3.31 -8.42 16.46
N LEU A 102 -4.28 -8.64 15.57
CA LEU A 102 -5.70 -8.51 15.85
C LEU A 102 -6.16 -9.67 16.76
N ALA A 103 -7.38 -9.59 17.28
CA ALA A 103 -7.93 -10.62 18.17
C ALA A 103 -8.06 -12.01 17.51
N ASP A 104 -8.14 -12.06 16.19
CA ASP A 104 -8.20 -13.31 15.41
C ASP A 104 -6.80 -13.91 15.13
N GLY A 105 -5.74 -13.28 15.61
CA GLY A 105 -4.34 -13.70 15.44
C GLY A 105 -3.72 -13.29 14.09
N SER A 106 -4.46 -12.59 13.21
CA SER A 106 -3.88 -12.01 12.00
C SER A 106 -3.09 -10.73 12.31
N PRO A 107 -2.16 -10.30 11.43
CA PRO A 107 -1.38 -9.08 11.66
C PRO A 107 -2.28 -7.85 11.87
N ALA A 108 -1.93 -7.00 12.83
CA ALA A 108 -2.58 -5.70 13.03
C ALA A 108 -2.11 -4.63 12.02
N VAL A 109 -1.04 -4.93 11.27
CA VAL A 109 -0.48 -4.07 10.22
C VAL A 109 -0.58 -4.83 8.90
N ASP A 110 -1.19 -4.21 7.89
CA ASP A 110 -1.39 -4.81 6.56
C ASP A 110 -0.24 -4.47 5.61
N VAL A 111 0.28 -3.24 5.70
CA VAL A 111 1.32 -2.70 4.82
C VAL A 111 2.42 -2.04 5.65
N VAL A 112 3.67 -2.30 5.30
CA VAL A 112 4.84 -1.60 5.83
C VAL A 112 5.57 -0.89 4.70
N CYS A 113 5.83 0.40 4.89
CA CYS A 113 6.68 1.22 4.02
C CYS A 113 8.05 1.42 4.69
N ILE A 114 9.11 0.89 4.07
CA ILE A 114 10.50 1.12 4.47
C ILE A 114 10.89 2.54 4.00
N PHE A 115 11.13 3.48 4.91
CA PHE A 115 11.33 4.90 4.58
C PHE A 115 12.78 5.39 4.75
N GLY A 116 13.50 5.81 3.72
CA GLY A 116 13.23 5.67 2.29
C GLY A 116 14.53 5.82 1.49
N GLY A 117 14.59 5.24 0.30
CA GLY A 117 15.70 5.44 -0.64
C GLY A 117 15.63 6.82 -1.30
N ASN A 118 16.77 7.40 -1.70
CA ASN A 118 16.80 8.77 -2.24
C ASN A 118 17.11 8.79 -3.74
N TYR A 119 16.22 9.32 -4.56
CA TYR A 119 16.43 9.52 -5.99
C TYR A 119 17.27 10.78 -6.24
N CYS A 120 18.51 10.60 -6.70
CA CYS A 120 19.50 11.67 -6.77
C CYS A 120 20.09 11.91 -8.18
N THR A 121 19.96 10.96 -9.10
CA THR A 121 20.55 11.09 -10.45
C THR A 121 19.86 10.20 -11.49
N ASN A 122 19.84 10.65 -12.75
CA ASN A 122 19.40 9.83 -13.89
C ASN A 122 20.43 8.76 -14.29
N GLU A 123 21.66 8.85 -13.79
CA GLU A 123 22.67 7.79 -13.97
C GLU A 123 22.28 6.56 -13.16
N LEU A 124 22.49 5.36 -13.70
CA LEU A 124 22.21 4.12 -12.98
C LEU A 124 23.43 3.67 -12.15
N PRO A 125 23.23 3.21 -10.90
CA PRO A 125 21.99 3.20 -10.11
C PRO A 125 21.46 4.61 -9.85
N SER A 126 20.15 4.85 -9.87
CA SER A 126 19.60 6.21 -9.69
C SER A 126 19.48 6.66 -8.24
N LEU A 127 19.46 5.71 -7.30
CA LEU A 127 19.38 6.02 -5.87
C LEU A 127 20.76 6.22 -5.24
N ARG A 128 20.85 7.10 -4.25
CA ARG A 128 22.07 7.37 -3.49
C ARG A 128 21.80 7.45 -2.00
N ALA A 129 22.72 6.93 -1.20
CA ALA A 129 22.74 7.12 0.23
C ALA A 129 22.96 8.59 0.60
N ASN A 130 22.43 8.99 1.75
CA ASN A 130 22.61 10.30 2.39
C ASN A 130 22.27 11.46 1.44
N ASN A 131 21.25 11.30 0.58
CA ASN A 131 20.90 12.29 -0.44
C ASN A 131 22.08 12.66 -1.37
N ASN A 132 23.03 11.74 -1.55
CA ASN A 132 24.29 11.97 -2.27
C ASN A 132 25.17 13.09 -1.65
N ASN A 133 25.10 13.29 -0.33
CA ASN A 133 25.90 14.28 0.39
C ASN A 133 26.64 13.66 1.60
N PRO A 134 27.98 13.47 1.53
CA PRO A 134 28.84 13.75 0.36
C PRO A 134 28.53 12.80 -0.83
N PRO A 135 28.99 13.12 -2.05
CA PRO A 135 28.79 12.26 -3.20
C PRO A 135 29.24 10.82 -2.96
N THR A 136 28.42 9.86 -3.37
CA THR A 136 28.65 8.43 -3.12
C THR A 136 28.17 7.59 -4.30
N LEU A 137 28.58 6.33 -4.33
CA LEU A 137 27.99 5.30 -5.21
C LEU A 137 27.12 4.32 -4.43
N ASN A 138 27.10 4.42 -3.09
CA ASN A 138 26.20 3.62 -2.26
C ASN A 138 24.76 3.99 -2.58
N GLN A 139 23.95 2.97 -2.82
CA GLN A 139 22.57 3.14 -3.27
C GLN A 139 21.63 3.56 -2.13
N PHE A 140 21.89 3.07 -0.92
CA PHE A 140 21.04 3.25 0.25
C PHE A 140 21.84 3.62 1.50
N ASN A 141 21.17 4.27 2.45
CA ASN A 141 21.70 4.42 3.80
C ASN A 141 21.96 3.03 4.41
N PRO A 142 22.98 2.87 5.27
CA PRO A 142 23.34 1.57 5.85
C PRO A 142 22.17 0.81 6.47
N ASN A 143 21.30 1.49 7.22
CA ASN A 143 20.15 0.85 7.87
C ASN A 143 19.12 0.32 6.86
N ILE A 144 18.85 1.06 5.78
CA ILE A 144 17.97 0.58 4.70
C ILE A 144 18.59 -0.64 4.01
N GLN A 145 19.90 -0.59 3.74
CA GLN A 145 20.60 -1.72 3.12
C GLN A 145 20.57 -2.97 4.01
N GLU A 146 20.79 -2.82 5.32
CA GLU A 146 20.71 -3.91 6.29
C GLU A 146 19.31 -4.54 6.29
N VAL A 147 18.25 -3.74 6.38
CA VAL A 147 16.88 -4.23 6.35
C VAL A 147 16.60 -4.99 5.06
N LEU A 148 16.99 -4.46 3.90
CA LEU A 148 16.76 -5.10 2.60
C LEU A 148 17.54 -6.41 2.44
N ASP A 149 18.74 -6.53 3.00
CA ASP A 149 19.59 -7.73 2.89
C ASP A 149 19.29 -8.80 3.97
N SER A 150 18.65 -8.42 5.07
CA SER A 150 18.40 -9.30 6.24
C SER A 150 17.44 -10.48 5.99
N GLY A 151 16.64 -10.42 4.92
CA GLY A 151 15.54 -11.35 4.67
C GLY A 151 14.24 -11.00 5.39
N VAL A 152 14.18 -9.89 6.14
CA VAL A 152 12.98 -9.47 6.87
C VAL A 152 11.78 -9.22 5.96
N VAL A 153 12.00 -8.77 4.72
CA VAL A 153 10.92 -8.61 3.72
C VAL A 153 10.14 -9.91 3.56
N LYS A 154 10.83 -11.05 3.40
CA LYS A 154 10.17 -12.35 3.27
C LYS A 154 9.48 -12.79 4.57
N ALA A 155 10.08 -12.51 5.72
CA ALA A 155 9.51 -12.85 7.02
C ALA A 155 8.18 -12.11 7.27
N LEU A 156 8.10 -10.82 6.95
CA LEU A 156 6.86 -10.03 7.01
C LEU A 156 5.80 -10.58 6.06
N GLN A 157 6.22 -10.87 4.83
CA GLN A 157 5.35 -11.43 3.79
C GLN A 157 4.75 -12.80 4.15
N ASP A 158 5.49 -13.63 4.88
CA ASP A 158 5.01 -14.92 5.39
C ASP A 158 4.00 -14.79 6.53
N LYS A 159 4.02 -13.66 7.24
CA LYS A 159 2.98 -13.29 8.22
C LYS A 159 1.74 -12.69 7.57
N GLY A 160 1.80 -12.32 6.29
CA GLY A 160 0.69 -11.69 5.58
C GLY A 160 0.83 -10.20 5.37
N ILE A 161 1.96 -9.62 5.76
CA ILE A 161 2.23 -8.19 5.65
C ILE A 161 2.78 -7.88 4.26
N THR A 162 2.26 -6.85 3.64
CA THR A 162 2.74 -6.31 2.35
C THR A 162 3.88 -5.34 2.60
N VAL A 163 4.97 -5.43 1.83
CA VAL A 163 6.17 -4.62 2.07
C VAL A 163 6.49 -3.74 0.86
N LEU A 164 6.51 -2.43 1.07
CA LEU A 164 6.85 -1.41 0.08
C LEU A 164 8.17 -0.74 0.46
N LEU A 165 8.92 -0.27 -0.54
CA LEU A 165 10.01 0.67 -0.32
C LEU A 165 9.54 2.06 -0.73
N THR A 166 9.64 3.03 0.18
CA THR A 166 9.47 4.43 -0.18
C THR A 166 10.72 4.95 -0.87
N ILE A 167 10.50 5.68 -1.95
CA ILE A 167 11.54 6.41 -2.66
C ILE A 167 11.22 7.90 -2.59
N LEU A 168 12.07 8.62 -1.86
CA LEU A 168 12.06 10.08 -1.68
C LEU A 168 12.94 10.75 -2.74
N ASN A 169 12.69 12.00 -3.13
CA ASN A 169 13.71 12.73 -3.89
C ASN A 169 14.88 13.13 -2.97
N GLY A 170 16.11 13.06 -3.48
CA GLY A 170 17.31 13.29 -2.66
C GLY A 170 17.97 14.65 -2.85
N HIS A 171 17.22 15.76 -2.75
CA HIS A 171 17.75 17.13 -2.84
C HIS A 171 18.56 17.42 -4.12
N SER A 172 18.19 16.76 -5.22
CA SER A 172 18.84 16.89 -6.52
C SER A 172 17.92 17.56 -7.54
N ALA A 173 18.46 17.89 -8.72
CA ALA A 173 17.67 18.45 -9.81
C ALA A 173 16.74 17.43 -10.50
N VAL A 174 16.88 16.13 -10.17
CA VAL A 174 15.98 15.07 -10.62
C VAL A 174 15.01 14.69 -9.51
N GLY A 175 13.87 14.11 -9.89
CA GLY A 175 12.85 13.66 -8.95
C GLY A 175 11.59 13.19 -9.67
N TRP A 176 10.60 12.71 -8.91
CA TRP A 176 9.34 12.15 -9.43
C TRP A 176 8.56 13.11 -10.34
N SER A 177 8.59 14.41 -10.04
CA SER A 177 8.00 15.47 -10.87
C SER A 177 8.91 16.07 -11.96
N GLN A 178 10.08 15.49 -12.25
CA GLN A 178 11.13 16.10 -13.12
C GLN A 178 11.50 15.27 -14.36
N PHE A 179 10.83 14.15 -14.65
CA PHE A 179 11.08 13.37 -15.86
C PHE A 179 10.76 14.18 -17.12
N THR A 180 11.72 14.30 -18.03
CA THR A 180 11.60 15.10 -19.26
C THR A 180 11.13 14.30 -20.46
N SER A 181 11.18 12.96 -20.39
CA SER A 181 10.75 12.07 -21.46
C SER A 181 10.41 10.66 -20.94
N GLU A 182 9.59 9.93 -21.70
CA GLU A 182 9.28 8.53 -21.41
C GLU A 182 10.53 7.64 -21.44
N ILE A 183 11.57 8.00 -22.20
CA ILE A 183 12.82 7.24 -22.27
C ILE A 183 13.52 7.26 -20.91
N VAL A 184 13.67 8.45 -20.30
CA VAL A 184 14.30 8.60 -18.99
C VAL A 184 13.44 7.94 -17.90
N ALA A 185 12.12 8.16 -17.93
CA ALA A 185 11.20 7.53 -17.00
C ALA A 185 11.23 5.99 -17.12
N THR A 186 11.26 5.44 -18.35
CA THR A 186 11.35 4.00 -18.60
C THR A 186 12.67 3.41 -18.10
N ALA A 187 13.79 4.10 -18.28
CA ALA A 187 15.08 3.66 -17.75
C ALA A 187 15.04 3.58 -16.21
N PHE A 188 14.50 4.61 -15.56
CA PHE A 188 14.33 4.63 -14.11
C PHE A 188 13.38 3.54 -13.61
N VAL A 189 12.22 3.35 -14.24
CA VAL A 189 11.25 2.32 -13.85
C VAL A 189 11.80 0.91 -14.05
N ASN A 190 12.55 0.66 -15.13
CA ASN A 190 13.24 -0.62 -15.30
C ASN A 190 14.23 -0.88 -14.17
N TYR A 191 15.02 0.13 -13.79
CA TYR A 191 15.92 0.04 -12.63
C TYR A 191 15.16 -0.21 -11.31
N LEU A 192 14.05 0.50 -11.05
CA LEU A 192 13.20 0.20 -9.89
C LEU A 192 12.68 -1.24 -9.93
N LYS A 193 12.29 -1.73 -11.10
CA LYS A 193 11.83 -3.11 -11.25
C LYS A 193 12.96 -4.10 -10.92
N THR A 194 14.10 -4.00 -11.59
CA THR A 194 15.15 -5.03 -11.56
C THR A 194 15.99 -4.96 -10.29
N ASP A 195 16.48 -3.77 -9.95
CA ASP A 195 17.50 -3.59 -8.92
C ASP A 195 16.90 -3.31 -7.55
N ILE A 196 15.59 -3.02 -7.48
CA ILE A 196 14.87 -2.75 -6.23
C ILE A 196 13.81 -3.82 -5.98
N VAL A 197 12.74 -3.83 -6.79
CA VAL A 197 11.56 -4.63 -6.51
C VAL A 197 11.83 -6.13 -6.66
N ASP A 198 12.42 -6.56 -7.77
CA ASP A 198 12.72 -7.97 -8.03
C ASP A 198 13.89 -8.44 -7.15
N LYS A 199 14.95 -7.62 -7.00
CA LYS A 199 16.13 -7.94 -6.19
C LYS A 199 15.79 -8.22 -4.73
N TYR A 200 14.95 -7.37 -4.11
CA TYR A 200 14.61 -7.47 -2.69
C TYR A 200 13.24 -8.12 -2.43
N GLY A 201 12.55 -8.59 -3.48
CA GLY A 201 11.27 -9.27 -3.35
C GLY A 201 10.12 -8.39 -2.84
N LEU A 202 10.18 -7.08 -3.07
CA LEU A 202 9.19 -6.11 -2.58
C LEU A 202 7.83 -6.28 -3.26
N ASP A 203 6.77 -5.88 -2.57
CA ASP A 203 5.42 -5.88 -3.12
C ASP A 203 5.09 -4.64 -3.97
N GLY A 204 5.91 -3.60 -3.89
CA GLY A 204 5.72 -2.38 -4.65
C GLY A 204 6.65 -1.23 -4.24
N ILE A 205 6.36 -0.07 -4.80
CA ILE A 205 7.05 1.19 -4.53
C ILE A 205 6.04 2.19 -3.98
N ASP A 206 6.46 2.88 -2.92
CA ASP A 206 5.79 4.06 -2.43
C ASP A 206 6.52 5.32 -2.90
N ILE A 207 5.79 6.27 -3.46
CA ILE A 207 6.32 7.51 -4.01
C ILE A 207 6.21 8.61 -2.96
N ASP A 208 7.35 9.18 -2.60
CA ASP A 208 7.41 10.43 -1.84
C ASP A 208 8.06 11.52 -2.71
N ASP A 209 7.25 12.48 -3.15
CA ASP A 209 7.64 13.53 -4.09
C ASP A 209 7.98 14.85 -3.37
N GLU A 210 8.66 14.74 -2.25
CA GLU A 210 9.19 15.88 -1.52
C GLU A 210 10.69 16.08 -1.81
N TYR A 211 11.22 17.26 -1.48
CA TYR A 211 12.65 17.58 -1.46
C TYR A 211 13.44 17.55 -2.78
N SER A 212 12.81 17.48 -3.95
CA SER A 212 13.50 17.83 -5.20
C SER A 212 13.82 19.34 -5.21
N ILE A 213 14.96 19.72 -5.80
CA ILE A 213 15.28 21.12 -6.11
C ILE A 213 15.19 21.42 -7.61
N GLY A 214 14.75 20.43 -8.40
CA GLY A 214 14.54 20.57 -9.84
C GLY A 214 13.30 21.40 -10.18
N ILE A 215 13.14 21.69 -11.47
CA ILE A 215 11.95 22.36 -11.98
C ILE A 215 10.91 21.28 -12.30
N PRO A 216 9.78 21.22 -11.57
CA PRO A 216 8.76 20.22 -11.84
C PRO A 216 8.10 20.49 -13.20
N ASN A 217 7.65 19.43 -13.85
CA ASN A 217 6.76 19.51 -15.00
C ASN A 217 5.48 18.70 -14.72
N GLN A 218 4.34 19.23 -15.18
CA GLN A 218 3.02 18.75 -14.79
C GLN A 218 2.75 17.29 -15.18
N THR A 219 3.35 16.80 -16.27
CA THR A 219 3.08 15.46 -16.81
C THR A 219 3.99 14.37 -16.26
N SER A 220 5.13 14.74 -15.64
CA SER A 220 6.15 13.80 -15.16
C SER A 220 5.56 12.70 -14.28
N LEU A 221 4.80 13.08 -13.26
CA LEU A 221 4.32 12.13 -12.26
C LEU A 221 3.34 11.11 -12.87
N VAL A 222 2.35 11.58 -13.64
CA VAL A 222 1.40 10.70 -14.34
C VAL A 222 2.09 9.84 -15.41
N MET A 223 3.12 10.37 -16.08
CA MET A 223 3.91 9.64 -17.06
C MET A 223 4.65 8.48 -16.41
N VAL A 224 5.43 8.73 -15.35
CA VAL A 224 6.25 7.69 -14.71
C VAL A 224 5.37 6.65 -14.03
N THR A 225 4.28 7.02 -13.35
CA THR A 225 3.35 6.06 -12.74
C THR A 225 2.60 5.23 -13.80
N SER A 226 2.26 5.83 -14.96
CA SER A 226 1.70 5.09 -16.09
C SER A 226 2.66 4.02 -16.62
N ILE A 227 3.96 4.34 -16.67
CA ILE A 227 5.01 3.39 -17.08
C ILE A 227 5.21 2.31 -16.01
N MET A 228 5.18 2.67 -14.72
CA MET A 228 5.23 1.71 -13.61
C MET A 228 4.08 0.69 -13.70
N GLN A 229 2.83 1.13 -13.94
CA GLN A 229 1.70 0.20 -14.13
C GLN A 229 1.91 -0.76 -15.31
N GLN A 230 2.55 -0.31 -16.39
CA GLN A 230 2.80 -1.15 -17.56
C GLN A 230 3.92 -2.17 -17.31
N LEU A 231 5.00 -1.76 -16.65
CA LEU A 231 6.20 -2.60 -16.46
C LEU A 231 6.14 -3.47 -15.20
N MET A 232 5.30 -3.10 -14.23
CA MET A 232 5.12 -3.78 -12.95
C MET A 232 3.63 -3.93 -12.57
N PRO A 233 2.77 -4.53 -13.43
CA PRO A 233 1.31 -4.57 -13.23
C PRO A 233 0.85 -5.36 -11.98
N ASP A 234 1.73 -6.20 -11.42
CA ASP A 234 1.46 -7.01 -10.21
C ASP A 234 2.06 -6.40 -8.92
N LYS A 235 2.54 -5.15 -8.99
CA LYS A 235 3.18 -4.43 -7.90
C LYS A 235 2.37 -3.21 -7.51
N ILE A 236 2.35 -2.92 -6.22
CA ILE A 236 1.68 -1.74 -5.69
C ILE A 236 2.45 -0.48 -6.09
N ILE A 237 1.72 0.52 -6.54
CA ILE A 237 2.20 1.89 -6.71
C ILE A 237 1.38 2.76 -5.77
N SER A 238 2.01 3.17 -4.66
CA SER A 238 1.39 4.09 -3.71
C SER A 238 2.09 5.43 -3.68
N LYS A 239 1.46 6.41 -3.02
CA LYS A 239 2.04 7.74 -2.85
C LYS A 239 1.74 8.33 -1.48
N ALA A 240 2.75 8.95 -0.88
CA ALA A 240 2.62 9.96 0.15
C ALA A 240 1.93 11.21 -0.42
N LEU A 241 0.71 11.50 0.04
CA LEU A 241 -0.09 12.64 -0.42
C LEU A 241 0.14 13.85 0.50
N PHE A 242 0.94 14.79 0.02
CA PHE A 242 1.30 16.00 0.76
C PHE A 242 1.57 17.15 -0.20
N ASN A 243 0.82 18.26 -0.04
CA ASN A 243 0.96 19.49 -0.85
C ASN A 243 0.97 19.24 -2.38
N ASP A 244 0.21 18.25 -2.85
CA ASP A 244 0.36 17.66 -4.19
C ASP A 244 -0.96 17.61 -4.98
N ILE A 245 -2.05 18.17 -4.45
CA ILE A 245 -3.38 18.04 -5.05
C ILE A 245 -3.43 18.51 -6.51
N HIS A 246 -2.60 19.49 -6.87
CA HIS A 246 -2.47 20.01 -8.23
C HIS A 246 -1.92 18.98 -9.23
N ASN A 247 -1.17 17.98 -8.77
CA ASN A 247 -0.65 16.89 -9.61
C ASN A 247 -1.76 15.96 -10.12
N PHE A 248 -2.92 15.94 -9.45
CA PHE A 248 -4.05 15.12 -9.84
C PHE A 248 -4.93 15.74 -10.93
N ASP A 249 -4.72 17.01 -11.29
CA ASP A 249 -5.43 17.68 -12.39
C ASP A 249 -4.87 17.33 -13.77
N THR A 250 -3.62 16.91 -13.83
CA THR A 250 -2.94 16.64 -15.10
C THR A 250 -3.46 15.38 -15.77
N ILE A 251 -3.68 15.47 -17.08
CA ILE A 251 -3.97 14.33 -17.94
C ILE A 251 -2.76 14.06 -18.84
N TYR A 252 -2.24 12.84 -18.80
CA TYR A 252 -1.19 12.35 -19.68
C TYR A 252 -1.68 11.13 -20.45
N LYS A 253 -1.71 11.20 -21.79
CA LYS A 253 -2.19 10.12 -22.68
C LYS A 253 -3.56 9.53 -22.24
N GLY A 254 -4.46 10.40 -21.79
CA GLY A 254 -5.81 10.02 -21.37
C GLY A 254 -5.92 9.44 -19.96
N LYS A 255 -4.83 9.37 -19.19
CA LYS A 255 -4.83 8.98 -17.78
C LYS A 255 -4.57 10.18 -16.87
N LYS A 256 -5.18 10.17 -15.68
CA LYS A 256 -4.82 11.02 -14.54
C LYS A 256 -3.94 10.25 -13.55
N LEU A 257 -3.33 10.95 -12.61
CA LEU A 257 -2.61 10.33 -11.51
C LEU A 257 -3.48 9.32 -10.74
N SER A 258 -4.76 9.66 -10.51
CA SER A 258 -5.73 8.79 -9.83
C SER A 258 -5.96 7.45 -10.53
N ASP A 259 -5.74 7.37 -11.84
CA ASP A 259 -5.88 6.13 -12.62
C ASP A 259 -4.63 5.25 -12.52
N THR A 260 -3.51 5.84 -12.09
CA THR A 260 -2.19 5.22 -12.09
C THR A 260 -1.72 4.72 -10.73
N LEU A 261 -2.34 5.20 -9.65
CA LEU A 261 -2.02 4.81 -8.28
C LEU A 261 -2.98 3.72 -7.77
N ASP A 262 -2.43 2.76 -7.03
CA ASP A 262 -3.23 1.78 -6.29
C ASP A 262 -3.73 2.38 -4.98
N TYR A 263 -2.88 3.12 -4.28
CA TYR A 263 -3.18 3.72 -2.98
C TYR A 263 -2.56 5.11 -2.79
N GLY A 264 -3.13 5.89 -1.87
CA GLY A 264 -2.53 7.11 -1.36
C GLY A 264 -2.69 7.23 0.16
N TRP A 265 -1.63 7.67 0.83
CA TRP A 265 -1.62 7.95 2.26
C TRP A 265 -1.57 9.46 2.46
N GLU A 266 -2.61 10.04 3.05
CA GLU A 266 -2.66 11.49 3.23
C GLU A 266 -1.83 11.94 4.44
N MET A 267 -0.81 12.77 4.21
CA MET A 267 0.29 13.00 5.14
C MET A 267 0.37 14.43 5.69
N THR A 268 -0.69 15.25 5.62
CA THR A 268 -0.65 16.60 6.22
C THR A 268 -0.75 16.62 7.75
N TYR A 269 -1.18 15.51 8.36
CA TYR A 269 -1.31 15.23 9.81
C TYR A 269 -2.11 16.24 10.66
N GLY A 270 -2.68 15.76 11.78
CA GLY A 270 -3.31 16.56 12.83
C GLY A 270 -4.59 17.34 12.48
N GLY A 271 -4.84 17.63 11.20
CA GLY A 271 -6.05 18.32 10.73
C GLY A 271 -7.26 17.40 10.64
N ASN A 272 -8.45 18.01 10.66
CA ASN A 272 -9.72 17.29 10.53
C ASN A 272 -9.81 16.58 9.16
N PRO A 273 -10.13 15.28 9.13
CA PRO A 273 -10.11 14.48 7.91
C PRO A 273 -11.05 14.98 6.81
N ILE A 274 -12.13 15.70 7.15
CA ILE A 274 -13.08 16.26 6.17
C ILE A 274 -12.44 17.26 5.20
N PHE A 275 -11.32 17.87 5.58
CA PHE A 275 -10.59 18.81 4.72
C PHE A 275 -9.34 18.20 4.06
N ARG A 276 -9.05 16.92 4.33
CA ARG A 276 -7.80 16.26 3.92
C ARG A 276 -8.03 15.22 2.84
N LEU A 277 -8.96 14.29 3.05
CA LEU A 277 -9.22 13.19 2.12
C LEU A 277 -10.17 13.53 0.96
N PRO A 278 -11.29 14.25 1.15
CA PRO A 278 -12.29 14.44 0.09
C PRO A 278 -11.75 15.10 -1.18
N GLN A 279 -10.77 16.00 -1.06
CA GLN A 279 -10.15 16.65 -2.22
C GLN A 279 -9.56 15.64 -3.22
N TYR A 280 -8.99 14.52 -2.77
CA TYR A 280 -8.43 13.51 -3.68
C TYR A 280 -9.54 12.68 -4.35
N VAL A 281 -10.67 12.49 -3.66
CA VAL A 281 -11.87 11.86 -4.24
C VAL A 281 -12.42 12.73 -5.36
N ASP A 282 -12.50 14.05 -5.15
CA ASP A 282 -12.94 15.02 -6.17
C ASP A 282 -12.03 15.02 -7.40
N LYS A 283 -10.77 14.57 -7.24
CA LYS A 283 -9.81 14.42 -8.35
C LYS A 283 -9.82 13.03 -9.00
N GLY A 284 -10.58 12.08 -8.48
CA GLY A 284 -10.82 10.77 -9.08
C GLY A 284 -10.28 9.57 -8.30
N MET A 285 -9.64 9.76 -7.14
CA MET A 285 -9.24 8.63 -6.29
C MET A 285 -10.47 7.95 -5.66
N GLY A 286 -10.46 6.62 -5.61
CA GLY A 286 -11.44 5.85 -4.84
C GLY A 286 -11.22 6.04 -3.33
N LYS A 287 -12.30 6.06 -2.55
CA LYS A 287 -12.20 6.13 -1.08
C LYS A 287 -11.51 4.88 -0.50
N ASP A 288 -11.76 3.72 -1.10
CA ASP A 288 -11.12 2.41 -0.89
C ASP A 288 -9.66 2.34 -1.37
N ARG A 289 -9.08 3.49 -1.71
CA ARG A 289 -7.65 3.65 -2.05
C ARG A 289 -6.95 4.70 -1.20
N LEU A 290 -7.66 5.31 -0.27
CA LEU A 290 -7.19 6.47 0.48
C LEU A 290 -7.18 6.20 1.98
N SER A 291 -5.99 6.33 2.59
CA SER A 291 -5.80 6.21 4.04
C SER A 291 -5.44 7.56 4.66
N LEU A 292 -5.92 7.82 5.87
CA LEU A 292 -5.57 9.03 6.62
C LEU A 292 -4.27 8.82 7.38
N GLY A 293 -3.32 9.74 7.23
CA GLY A 293 -2.06 9.73 7.99
C GLY A 293 -2.20 10.33 9.38
N PHE A 294 -1.50 9.70 10.32
CA PHE A 294 -1.33 10.12 11.70
C PHE A 294 0.17 10.15 12.05
N TRP A 295 0.58 11.12 12.86
CA TRP A 295 1.93 11.23 13.37
C TRP A 295 1.91 11.83 14.76
N PHE A 296 2.67 11.27 15.70
CA PHE A 296 2.72 11.77 17.08
C PHE A 296 3.29 13.19 17.17
N GLY A 297 4.17 13.58 16.24
CA GLY A 297 4.67 14.96 16.18
C GLY A 297 3.59 16.01 15.86
N GLN A 298 2.46 15.59 15.27
CA GLN A 298 1.33 16.45 14.93
C GLN A 298 0.00 15.71 15.14
N ILE A 299 -0.33 15.49 16.42
CA ILE A 299 -1.48 14.69 16.85
C ILE A 299 -2.79 15.39 16.50
N SER A 300 -3.76 14.62 16.01
CA SER A 300 -5.15 15.07 15.93
C SER A 300 -5.71 15.39 17.33
N PRO A 301 -6.55 16.43 17.48
CA PRO A 301 -7.29 16.66 18.72
C PRO A 301 -8.19 15.49 19.16
N ASN A 302 -8.64 14.64 18.22
CA ASN A 302 -9.45 13.47 18.54
C ASN A 302 -9.24 12.34 17.52
N PRO A 303 -8.13 11.59 17.62
CA PRO A 303 -7.75 10.59 16.63
C PRO A 303 -8.77 9.45 16.49
N GLU A 304 -9.44 9.06 17.58
CA GLU A 304 -10.47 8.01 17.55
C GLU A 304 -11.72 8.44 16.79
N LYS A 305 -12.13 9.72 16.91
CA LYS A 305 -13.23 10.28 16.09
C LYS A 305 -12.84 10.37 14.62
N ASP A 306 -11.58 10.67 14.31
CA ASP A 306 -11.11 10.66 12.93
C ASP A 306 -11.18 9.25 12.34
N VAL A 307 -10.81 8.22 13.12
CA VAL A 307 -10.97 6.81 12.73
C VAL A 307 -12.44 6.44 12.54
N GLN A 308 -13.34 6.90 13.41
CA GLN A 308 -14.77 6.68 13.21
C GLN A 308 -15.27 7.34 11.92
N TRP A 309 -14.79 8.56 11.61
CA TRP A 309 -15.13 9.24 10.38
C TRP A 309 -14.64 8.49 9.13
N ILE A 310 -13.43 7.91 9.16
CA ILE A 310 -12.89 7.06 8.07
C ILE A 310 -13.84 5.89 7.81
N LYS A 311 -14.29 5.20 8.87
CA LYS A 311 -15.22 4.06 8.78
C LYS A 311 -16.56 4.47 8.20
N ASP A 312 -17.17 5.51 8.77
CA ASP A 312 -18.51 5.97 8.38
C ASP A 312 -18.55 6.47 6.94
N ASN A 313 -17.42 6.95 6.41
CA ASN A 313 -17.33 7.49 5.06
C ASN A 313 -16.77 6.50 4.03
N GLY A 314 -16.39 5.29 4.45
CA GLY A 314 -15.91 4.22 3.57
C GLY A 314 -14.51 4.44 3.01
N TYR A 315 -13.64 5.11 3.76
CA TYR A 315 -12.23 5.26 3.40
C TYR A 315 -11.43 4.00 3.76
N GLU A 316 -10.35 3.77 3.01
CA GLU A 316 -9.57 2.55 3.08
C GLU A 316 -9.00 2.29 4.47
N GLY A 317 -8.51 3.30 5.17
CA GLY A 317 -8.04 3.11 6.53
C GLY A 317 -7.09 4.19 7.01
N LEU A 318 -6.04 3.77 7.72
CA LEU A 318 -5.10 4.68 8.37
C LEU A 318 -3.65 4.31 8.11
N MET A 319 -2.80 5.33 8.19
CA MET A 319 -1.35 5.21 8.11
C MET A 319 -0.73 5.92 9.32
N VAL A 320 0.28 5.32 9.94
CA VAL A 320 1.05 5.96 11.02
C VAL A 320 2.50 6.16 10.58
N PHE A 321 2.97 7.41 10.63
CA PHE A 321 4.35 7.79 10.36
C PHE A 321 5.26 7.56 11.57
N ASP A 322 6.54 7.32 11.29
CA ASP A 322 7.59 6.99 12.26
C ASP A 322 7.22 5.84 13.20
N PHE A 323 6.46 4.86 12.67
CA PHE A 323 6.01 3.72 13.45
C PHE A 323 7.21 2.90 13.96
N GLN A 324 7.14 2.47 15.23
CA GLN A 324 8.22 1.95 16.10
C GLN A 324 8.94 3.00 16.94
N ALA A 325 8.72 4.30 16.71
CA ALA A 325 8.92 5.27 17.79
C ALA A 325 7.92 4.97 18.93
N PRO A 326 8.32 4.99 20.22
CA PRO A 326 7.46 4.53 21.32
C PRO A 326 6.08 5.20 21.35
N SER A 327 6.02 6.51 21.11
CA SER A 327 4.78 7.27 21.11
C SER A 327 3.87 6.94 19.91
N ASP A 328 4.46 6.76 18.72
CA ASP A 328 3.72 6.38 17.52
C ASP A 328 3.21 4.93 17.59
N THR A 329 3.94 4.03 18.25
CA THR A 329 3.46 2.67 18.55
C THR A 329 2.24 2.68 19.48
N VAL A 330 2.24 3.51 20.52
CA VAL A 330 1.08 3.67 21.40
C VAL A 330 -0.10 4.26 20.63
N MET A 331 0.13 5.30 19.83
CA MET A 331 -0.89 5.92 18.99
C MET A 331 -1.50 4.92 18.00
N MET A 332 -0.67 4.12 17.32
CA MET A 332 -1.13 3.06 16.42
C MET A 332 -2.05 2.08 17.15
N GLY A 333 -1.70 1.67 18.37
CA GLY A 333 -2.57 0.78 19.15
C GLY A 333 -3.93 1.37 19.50
N THR A 334 -3.99 2.67 19.82
CA THR A 334 -5.26 3.38 20.00
C THR A 334 -6.08 3.40 18.72
N LEU A 335 -5.44 3.75 17.60
CA LEU A 335 -6.08 3.86 16.28
C LEU A 335 -6.61 2.50 15.78
N VAL A 336 -5.82 1.42 15.91
CA VAL A 336 -6.23 0.06 15.54
C VAL A 336 -7.41 -0.41 16.39
N ASN A 337 -7.41 -0.15 17.70
CA ASN A 337 -8.56 -0.47 18.54
C ASN A 337 -9.81 0.36 18.18
N ALA A 338 -9.67 1.61 17.77
CA ALA A 338 -10.79 2.39 17.25
C ALA A 338 -11.31 1.84 15.91
N LEU A 339 -10.40 1.35 15.06
CA LEU A 339 -10.71 0.83 13.74
C LEU A 339 -11.46 -0.51 13.83
N TYR A 340 -10.87 -1.49 14.52
CA TYR A 340 -11.35 -2.88 14.57
C TYR A 340 -12.07 -3.27 15.88
N GLY A 341 -12.06 -2.40 16.90
CA GLY A 341 -12.64 -2.65 18.22
C GLY A 341 -11.57 -2.97 19.28
N ILE A 342 -11.92 -2.79 20.55
CA ILE A 342 -11.02 -3.04 21.70
C ILE A 342 -10.54 -4.49 21.70
N GLY A 343 -9.23 -4.68 21.91
CA GLY A 343 -8.59 -6.00 21.98
C GLY A 343 -7.94 -6.45 20.67
N ASN A 344 -7.83 -5.55 19.68
CA ASN A 344 -7.22 -5.82 18.38
C ASN A 344 -5.78 -5.28 18.25
N TRP A 345 -5.16 -4.88 19.36
CA TRP A 345 -3.75 -4.50 19.40
C TRP A 345 -3.02 -5.35 20.44
N ASN A 346 -2.53 -6.52 20.03
CA ASN A 346 -1.86 -7.46 20.91
C ASN A 346 -0.43 -7.70 20.44
N CYS A 347 0.55 -7.48 21.29
CA CYS A 347 1.96 -7.81 21.02
C CYS A 347 2.24 -9.22 21.55
N GLN A 348 2.71 -10.11 20.68
CA GLN A 348 3.00 -11.52 21.01
C GLN A 348 4.45 -11.90 20.75
#